data_AF-A0A8H8R9Z1-F1
#
_entry.id   AF-A0A8H8R9Z1-F1
#
_cell.length_a   1.000
_cell.length_b   1.000
_cell.length_c   1.000
_cell.angle_alpha   90.00
_cell.angle_beta   90.00
_cell.angle_gamma   90.00
#
_symmetry.space_group_name_H-M   'P 1'
#
loop_
_entity.id
_entity.type
_entity.pdbx_description
1 polymer ?
#
loop_
_entity_poly.entity_id
_entity_poly.type
_entity_poly.pdbx_seq_one_letter_code
_entity_poly.pdbx_strand_id
1 'polypeptide(L)'
;MAVEIPSFLHLARPLAPAVIGVQPTTAPVNVIIQPQAVFSILDHAIRRDIRDTQSTRVIGALLGVRSEDSMEVEVRNCFAIPHTENEDQVEVDVEYQKNMLALQLKANPREVLLGWYTTSLELNNFSALIQNFFASPETGTFPHPAVHVTVSTEPGKEIEAKAYISAPVGVNAERAAESCLFIPVPYEIRYGEAEKSGLELISGAKDSENRAAPVVSDIEGLERAVDQTLDLLDRVAEYVSSVIDEEREPSNALGQFLMNALSLAPKVDPQDIERDFNNHIQDVLVVSYLANTIRTQIDLSQRLATATLTMGGSDALAATGGGEGGEKGERGGQRGGKRGGRGGRGGGQQREPREPTE
;
A
#
# COMPACT_ATOMS: atom_id res chain seq x y z
N MET A 1 -23.44 -11.39 21.11
CA MET A 1 -22.97 -12.75 20.74
C MET A 1 -21.46 -12.72 20.80
N ALA A 2 -20.88 -13.37 21.82
CA ALA A 2 -19.44 -13.48 21.96
C ALA A 2 -18.91 -14.42 20.86
N VAL A 3 -17.99 -13.92 20.03
CA VAL A 3 -17.23 -14.73 19.08
C VAL A 3 -16.28 -15.56 19.92
N GLU A 4 -16.49 -16.88 19.97
CA GLU A 4 -15.59 -17.81 20.65
C GLU A 4 -14.21 -17.74 19.99
N ILE A 5 -13.21 -17.26 20.73
CA ILE A 5 -11.82 -17.34 20.33
C ILE A 5 -11.35 -18.75 20.70
N PRO A 6 -11.06 -19.64 19.73
CA PRO A 6 -10.56 -20.97 20.05
C PRO A 6 -9.21 -20.86 20.78
N SER A 7 -9.15 -21.38 22.00
CA SER A 7 -7.93 -21.49 22.79
C SER A 7 -7.05 -22.61 22.25
N PHE A 8 -5.88 -22.28 21.70
CA PHE A 8 -4.95 -23.27 21.15
C PHE A 8 -3.83 -23.60 22.15
N LEU A 9 -3.56 -24.90 22.32
CA LEU A 9 -2.49 -25.41 23.17
C LEU A 9 -1.27 -25.68 22.28
N HIS A 10 -0.26 -24.82 22.37
CA HIS A 10 1.00 -24.98 21.64
C HIS A 10 1.81 -26.17 22.22
N LEU A 11 1.61 -27.36 21.65
CA LEU A 11 2.45 -28.51 21.91
C LEU A 11 3.74 -28.40 21.09
N ALA A 12 4.81 -27.87 21.69
CA ALA A 12 6.15 -27.99 21.15
C ALA A 12 6.59 -29.47 21.25
N ARG A 13 6.73 -30.17 20.11
CA ARG A 13 7.26 -31.54 20.05
C ARG A 13 8.02 -31.83 18.74
N PRO A 14 8.87 -32.88 18.73
CA PRO A 14 10.24 -32.81 18.25
C PRO A 14 10.33 -32.99 16.73
N LEU A 15 11.28 -32.29 16.10
CA LEU A 15 11.56 -32.38 14.67
C LEU A 15 12.85 -33.17 14.40
N ALA A 16 12.94 -33.62 13.14
CA ALA A 16 13.97 -34.40 12.45
C ALA A 16 15.44 -34.08 12.84
N PRO A 17 16.41 -35.00 12.60
CA PRO A 17 17.77 -34.86 13.10
C PRO A 17 18.41 -33.53 12.68
N ALA A 18 18.76 -32.74 13.70
CA ALA A 18 19.36 -31.42 13.56
C ALA A 18 20.75 -31.50 12.90
N VAL A 19 21.02 -30.56 12.00
CA VAL A 19 22.40 -30.23 11.61
C VAL A 19 23.02 -29.45 12.78
N ILE A 20 24.16 -29.91 13.27
CA ILE A 20 24.87 -29.31 14.42
C ILE A 20 25.17 -27.84 14.11
N GLY A 21 24.65 -26.92 14.93
CA GLY A 21 25.01 -25.49 14.91
C GLY A 21 23.90 -24.50 14.61
N VAL A 22 22.71 -24.94 14.17
CA VAL A 22 21.54 -24.08 13.97
C VAL A 22 20.40 -24.61 14.85
N GLN A 23 20.02 -23.84 15.87
CA GLN A 23 18.81 -24.15 16.65
C GLN A 23 17.60 -23.87 15.74
N PRO A 24 16.80 -24.89 15.34
CA PRO A 24 15.54 -24.62 14.66
C PRO A 24 14.62 -23.94 15.67
N THR A 25 14.31 -22.65 15.45
CA THR A 25 13.43 -21.92 16.35
C THR A 25 12.01 -22.45 16.17
N THR A 26 11.53 -23.22 17.15
CA THR A 26 10.12 -23.62 17.28
C THR A 26 9.31 -22.52 17.97
N ALA A 27 9.63 -21.26 17.69
CA ALA A 27 8.93 -20.12 18.28
C ALA A 27 7.56 -19.96 17.58
N PRO A 28 6.49 -19.63 18.32
CA PRO A 28 5.20 -19.37 17.71
C PRO A 28 5.35 -18.15 16.79
N VAL A 29 5.28 -18.41 15.49
CA VAL A 29 5.36 -17.34 14.49
C VAL A 29 4.06 -16.52 14.56
N ASN A 30 4.14 -15.20 14.52
CA ASN A 30 2.98 -14.34 14.27
C ASN A 30 3.09 -13.82 12.83
N VAL A 31 2.05 -14.01 12.03
CA VAL A 31 2.06 -13.61 10.62
C VAL A 31 1.31 -12.29 10.46
N ILE A 32 2.04 -11.22 10.16
CA ILE A 32 1.49 -9.91 9.88
C ILE A 32 1.34 -9.79 8.37
N ILE A 33 0.12 -9.57 7.88
CA ILE A 33 -0.17 -9.43 6.45
C ILE A 33 -0.46 -7.97 6.15
N GLN A 34 0.30 -7.37 5.24
CA GLN A 34 0.00 -6.03 4.74
C GLN A 34 -1.15 -6.07 3.72
N PRO A 35 -2.07 -5.09 3.74
CA PRO A 35 -3.18 -4.99 2.80
C PRO A 35 -2.75 -5.07 1.33
N GLN A 36 -1.59 -4.50 0.99
CA GLN A 36 -1.07 -4.55 -0.39
C GLN A 36 -0.97 -5.98 -0.91
N ALA A 37 -0.41 -6.90 -0.13
CA ALA A 37 -0.28 -8.31 -0.51
C ALA A 37 -1.66 -8.95 -0.76
N VAL A 38 -2.65 -8.64 0.07
CA VAL A 38 -4.03 -9.14 -0.09
C VAL A 38 -4.63 -8.64 -1.40
N PHE A 39 -4.50 -7.35 -1.73
CA PHE A 39 -4.98 -6.80 -3.00
C PHE A 39 -4.30 -7.45 -4.20
N SER A 40 -3.00 -7.70 -4.14
CA SER A 40 -2.27 -8.42 -5.20
C SER A 40 -2.76 -9.86 -5.37
N ILE A 41 -3.06 -10.57 -4.27
CA ILE A 41 -3.64 -11.93 -4.32
C ILE A 41 -5.03 -11.89 -4.96
N LEU A 42 -5.88 -10.92 -4.58
CA LEU A 42 -7.23 -10.76 -5.14
C LEU A 42 -7.20 -10.36 -6.63
N ASP A 43 -6.31 -9.45 -7.02
CA ASP A 43 -6.11 -9.07 -8.43
C ASP A 43 -5.66 -10.29 -9.25
N HIS A 44 -4.73 -11.10 -8.72
CA HIS A 44 -4.32 -12.34 -9.35
C HIS A 44 -5.48 -13.34 -9.47
N ALA A 45 -6.34 -13.44 -8.45
CA ALA A 45 -7.53 -14.29 -8.49
C ALA A 45 -8.54 -13.87 -9.57
N ILE A 46 -8.67 -12.57 -9.85
CA ILE A 46 -9.59 -12.04 -10.87
C ILE A 46 -9.04 -12.25 -12.29
N ARG A 47 -7.71 -12.16 -12.46
CA ARG A 47 -7.04 -12.33 -13.77
C ARG A 47 -7.00 -13.77 -14.26
N ARG A 48 -7.39 -14.74 -13.44
CA ARG A 48 -7.48 -16.15 -13.85
C ARG A 48 -8.34 -16.28 -15.11
N ASP A 49 -7.88 -17.02 -16.11
CA ASP A 49 -8.66 -17.23 -17.31
C ASP A 49 -9.85 -18.15 -16.99
N ILE A 50 -11.05 -17.57 -16.96
CA ILE A 50 -12.31 -18.28 -16.63
C ILE A 50 -12.62 -19.39 -17.65
N ARG A 51 -11.89 -19.43 -18.77
CA ARG A 51 -12.06 -20.40 -19.84
C ARG A 51 -11.44 -21.76 -19.54
N ASP A 52 -10.48 -21.82 -18.62
CA ASP A 52 -9.77 -23.06 -18.29
C ASP A 52 -10.32 -23.65 -16.99
N THR A 53 -11.23 -24.61 -17.14
CA THR A 53 -11.96 -25.28 -16.05
C THR A 53 -11.09 -26.17 -15.13
N GLN A 54 -9.77 -26.20 -15.32
CA GLN A 54 -8.90 -27.17 -14.63
C GLN A 54 -8.25 -26.64 -13.34
N SER A 55 -7.99 -25.34 -13.21
CA SER A 55 -7.38 -24.78 -11.99
C SER A 55 -8.30 -23.79 -11.29
N THR A 56 -9.04 -24.25 -10.28
CA THR A 56 -9.93 -23.41 -9.48
C THR A 56 -9.18 -22.45 -8.56
N ARG A 57 -7.94 -22.81 -8.18
CA ARG A 57 -7.11 -22.06 -7.25
C ARG A 57 -5.90 -21.44 -7.93
N VAL A 58 -5.42 -20.39 -7.31
CA VAL A 58 -4.28 -19.60 -7.75
C VAL A 58 -3.14 -19.78 -6.74
N ILE A 59 -1.90 -19.80 -7.23
CA ILE A 59 -0.70 -20.05 -6.41
C ILE A 59 0.33 -18.95 -6.68
N GLY A 60 1.02 -18.52 -5.63
CA GLY A 60 2.12 -17.59 -5.78
C GLY A 60 3.02 -17.54 -4.56
N ALA A 61 4.13 -16.82 -4.68
CA ALA A 61 5.10 -16.66 -3.61
C ALA A 61 4.80 -15.43 -2.76
N LEU A 62 5.10 -15.54 -1.46
CA LEU A 62 5.01 -14.46 -0.48
C LEU A 62 6.40 -13.91 -0.18
N LEU A 63 6.49 -12.58 -0.15
CA LEU A 63 7.71 -11.86 0.19
C LEU A 63 7.45 -10.86 1.30
N GLY A 64 8.52 -10.58 2.03
CA GLY A 64 8.47 -9.59 3.07
C GLY A 64 9.65 -9.71 4.00
N VAL A 65 9.47 -9.35 5.26
CA VAL A 65 10.57 -9.24 6.22
C VAL A 65 10.31 -10.19 7.38
N ARG A 66 11.37 -10.89 7.80
CA ARG A 66 11.36 -11.66 9.05
C ARG A 66 12.03 -10.82 10.14
N SER A 67 11.45 -10.80 11.34
CA SER A 67 12.11 -10.21 12.50
C SER A 67 13.39 -11.00 12.85
N GLU A 68 14.37 -10.34 13.47
CA GLU A 68 15.62 -10.98 13.91
C GLU A 68 15.36 -12.15 14.87
N ASP A 69 14.32 -12.01 15.70
CA ASP A 69 13.89 -13.05 16.65
C ASP A 69 13.16 -14.23 15.96
N SER A 70 12.92 -14.16 14.65
CA SER A 70 12.19 -15.14 13.84
C SER A 70 10.77 -15.48 14.31
N MET A 71 10.26 -14.77 15.31
CA MET A 71 8.94 -14.97 15.91
C MET A 71 7.85 -14.16 15.19
N GLU A 72 8.22 -13.13 14.43
CA GLU A 72 7.28 -12.33 13.63
C GLU A 72 7.69 -12.35 12.16
N VAL A 73 6.69 -12.54 11.30
CA VAL A 73 6.86 -12.55 9.85
C VAL A 73 5.91 -11.52 9.26
N GLU A 74 6.44 -10.51 8.60
CA GLU A 74 5.66 -9.47 7.94
C GLU A 74 5.62 -9.71 6.43
N VAL A 75 4.47 -10.12 5.93
CA VAL A 75 4.18 -10.30 4.51
C VAL A 75 3.84 -8.94 3.90
N ARG A 76 4.74 -8.42 3.06
CA ARG A 76 4.59 -7.10 2.44
C ARG A 76 4.13 -7.17 0.99
N ASN A 77 4.67 -8.14 0.25
CA ASN A 77 4.41 -8.26 -1.18
C ASN A 77 4.22 -9.73 -1.57
N CYS A 78 3.69 -9.94 -2.77
CA CYS A 78 3.54 -11.28 -3.35
C CYS A 78 3.64 -11.22 -4.88
N PHE A 79 3.95 -12.35 -5.50
CA PHE A 79 3.86 -12.48 -6.96
C PHE A 79 3.27 -13.83 -7.37
N ALA A 80 2.61 -13.82 -8.52
CA ALA A 80 2.02 -14.99 -9.16
C ALA A 80 3.09 -15.97 -9.64
N ILE A 81 2.92 -17.28 -9.42
CA ILE A 81 3.76 -18.28 -10.06
C ILE A 81 2.89 -19.11 -10.99
N PRO A 82 3.23 -19.21 -12.29
CA PRO A 82 2.55 -20.14 -13.19
C PRO A 82 2.66 -21.56 -12.65
N HIS A 83 1.51 -22.21 -12.51
CA HIS A 83 1.41 -23.60 -12.07
C HIS A 83 0.48 -24.36 -13.02
N THR A 84 0.77 -25.65 -13.20
CA THR A 84 -0.11 -26.58 -13.91
C THR A 84 -0.57 -27.63 -12.92
N GLU A 85 -1.89 -27.72 -12.70
CA GLU A 85 -2.52 -28.69 -11.80
C GLU A 85 -3.39 -29.64 -12.62
N ASN A 86 -2.95 -30.90 -12.70
CA ASN A 86 -3.72 -32.02 -13.25
C ASN A 86 -4.23 -32.90 -12.09
N GLU A 87 -5.14 -33.84 -12.37
CA GLU A 87 -5.75 -34.72 -11.35
C GLU A 87 -4.71 -35.50 -10.49
N ASP A 88 -3.53 -35.78 -11.04
CA ASP A 88 -2.47 -36.56 -10.39
C ASP A 88 -1.15 -35.79 -10.16
N GLN A 89 -0.99 -34.58 -10.69
CA GLN A 89 0.31 -33.89 -10.68
C GLN A 89 0.15 -32.37 -10.58
N VAL A 90 1.01 -31.76 -9.75
CA VAL A 90 1.20 -30.31 -9.71
C VAL A 90 2.64 -29.96 -10.04
N GLU A 91 2.80 -29.13 -11.07
CA GLU A 91 4.10 -28.58 -11.47
C GLU A 91 4.11 -27.07 -11.27
N VAL A 92 5.18 -26.58 -10.64
CA VAL A 92 5.42 -25.15 -10.37
C VAL A 92 6.67 -24.73 -11.13
N ASP A 93 6.61 -23.62 -11.85
CA ASP A 93 7.78 -23.11 -12.59
C ASP A 93 8.82 -22.50 -11.66
N VAL A 94 9.85 -23.30 -11.35
CA VAL A 94 10.98 -22.94 -10.48
C VAL A 94 11.86 -21.84 -11.10
N GLU A 95 12.03 -21.87 -12.42
CA GLU A 95 12.91 -20.91 -13.11
C GLU A 95 12.25 -19.53 -13.14
N TYR A 96 10.94 -19.48 -13.39
CA TYR A 96 10.16 -18.27 -13.26
C TYR A 96 10.25 -17.70 -11.84
N GLN A 97 10.06 -18.53 -10.81
CA GLN A 97 10.17 -18.09 -9.41
C GLN A 97 11.55 -17.48 -9.11
N LYS A 98 12.64 -18.13 -9.50
CA LYS A 98 14.01 -17.63 -9.26
C LYS A 98 14.26 -16.30 -9.96
N ASN A 99 13.84 -16.19 -11.22
CA ASN A 99 14.00 -14.97 -12.00
C ASN A 99 13.17 -13.82 -11.44
N MET A 100 11.91 -14.08 -11.08
CA MET A 100 11.01 -13.07 -10.51
C MET A 100 11.48 -12.63 -9.12
N LEU A 101 11.88 -13.56 -8.26
CA LEU A 101 12.46 -13.25 -6.96
C LEU A 101 13.70 -12.36 -7.11
N ALA A 102 14.61 -12.68 -8.05
CA ALA A 102 15.78 -11.86 -8.31
C ALA A 102 15.43 -10.44 -8.80
N LEU A 103 14.36 -10.27 -9.58
CA LEU A 103 13.87 -8.95 -9.99
C LEU A 103 13.28 -8.17 -8.81
N GLN A 104 12.48 -8.83 -7.97
CA GLN A 104 11.85 -8.20 -6.81
C GLN A 104 12.91 -7.76 -5.78
N LEU A 105 13.94 -8.59 -5.55
CA LEU A 105 15.07 -8.26 -4.68
C LEU A 105 15.93 -7.10 -5.21
N LYS A 106 15.96 -6.86 -6.52
CA LYS A 106 16.63 -5.66 -7.08
C LYS A 106 15.90 -4.38 -6.73
N ALA A 107 14.56 -4.41 -6.67
CA ALA A 107 13.77 -3.27 -6.24
C ALA A 107 13.81 -3.10 -4.71
N ASN A 108 13.59 -4.20 -3.98
CA ASN A 108 13.51 -4.23 -2.52
C ASN A 108 14.49 -5.27 -1.93
N PRO A 109 15.75 -4.90 -1.64
CA PRO A 109 16.76 -5.84 -1.16
C PRO A 109 16.57 -6.27 0.30
N ARG A 110 15.64 -5.65 1.04
CA ARG A 110 15.29 -6.03 2.42
C ARG A 110 14.27 -7.16 2.49
N GLU A 111 13.58 -7.44 1.39
CA GLU A 111 12.60 -8.52 1.33
C GLU A 111 13.30 -9.86 1.19
N VAL A 112 12.67 -10.91 1.71
CA VAL A 112 13.08 -12.30 1.54
C VAL A 112 11.86 -13.14 1.19
N LEU A 113 12.09 -14.32 0.61
CA LEU A 113 11.04 -15.29 0.37
C LEU A 113 10.52 -15.82 1.73
N LEU A 114 9.22 -15.66 1.99
CA LEU A 114 8.58 -16.06 3.24
C LEU A 114 7.82 -17.38 3.13
N GLY A 115 7.34 -17.70 1.93
CA GLY A 115 6.58 -18.89 1.64
C GLY A 115 5.67 -18.66 0.44
N TRP A 116 4.42 -19.11 0.52
CA TRP A 116 3.50 -19.11 -0.61
C TRP A 116 2.05 -18.86 -0.17
N TYR A 117 1.21 -18.46 -1.12
CA TYR A 117 -0.21 -18.27 -0.89
C TYR A 117 -1.05 -19.07 -1.87
N THR A 118 -2.30 -19.31 -1.47
CA THR A 118 -3.33 -19.83 -2.34
C THR A 118 -4.68 -19.18 -2.07
N THR A 119 -5.56 -19.22 -3.08
CA THR A 119 -6.91 -18.66 -3.00
C THR A 119 -7.99 -19.65 -2.55
N SER A 120 -7.60 -20.93 -2.36
CA SER A 120 -8.48 -21.95 -1.78
C SER A 120 -8.34 -21.99 -0.27
N LEU A 121 -9.46 -21.96 0.47
CA LEU A 121 -9.46 -22.17 1.92
C LEU A 121 -9.25 -23.65 2.29
N GLU A 122 -9.58 -24.57 1.39
CA GLU A 122 -9.41 -26.00 1.61
C GLU A 122 -7.98 -26.44 1.26
N LEU A 123 -7.38 -27.23 2.17
CA LEU A 123 -6.07 -27.82 2.01
C LEU A 123 -6.20 -29.15 1.23
N ASN A 124 -5.54 -29.24 0.09
CA ASN A 124 -5.51 -30.45 -0.74
C ASN A 124 -4.23 -31.26 -0.48
N ASN A 125 -4.20 -32.52 -0.92
CA ASN A 125 -3.01 -33.37 -0.83
C ASN A 125 -1.79 -32.74 -1.53
N PHE A 126 -2.02 -32.04 -2.65
CA PHE A 126 -0.97 -31.32 -3.38
C PHE A 126 -0.37 -30.14 -2.58
N SER A 127 -1.10 -29.57 -1.63
CA SER A 127 -0.58 -28.48 -0.80
C SER A 127 0.65 -28.91 0.00
N ALA A 128 0.73 -30.18 0.41
CA ALA A 128 1.90 -30.71 1.11
C ALA A 128 3.16 -30.77 0.23
N LEU A 129 2.99 -31.13 -1.05
CA LEU A 129 4.09 -31.17 -2.02
C LEU A 129 4.64 -29.77 -2.29
N ILE A 130 3.75 -28.79 -2.50
CA ILE A 130 4.11 -27.39 -2.73
C ILE A 130 4.81 -26.80 -1.50
N GLN A 131 4.29 -27.10 -0.31
CA GLN A 131 4.90 -26.68 0.94
C GLN A 131 6.32 -27.23 1.10
N ASN A 132 6.56 -28.50 0.77
CA ASN A 132 7.88 -29.10 0.84
C ASN A 132 8.84 -28.50 -0.19
N PHE A 133 8.33 -28.12 -1.37
CA PHE A 133 9.08 -27.38 -2.37
C PHE A 133 9.55 -26.01 -1.83
N PHE A 134 8.66 -25.21 -1.24
CA PHE A 134 9.01 -23.92 -0.62
C PHE A 134 9.82 -24.04 0.67
N ALA A 135 9.79 -25.20 1.34
CA ALA A 135 10.64 -25.51 2.48
C ALA A 135 12.02 -26.07 2.08
N SER A 136 12.23 -26.37 0.79
CA SER A 136 13.46 -27.01 0.33
C SER A 136 14.68 -26.08 0.46
N PRO A 137 15.89 -26.63 0.74
CA PRO A 137 17.10 -25.81 0.88
C PRO A 137 17.55 -25.10 -0.39
N GLU A 138 17.15 -25.59 -1.57
CA GLU A 138 17.66 -25.11 -2.86
C GLU A 138 16.81 -23.97 -3.46
N THR A 139 15.50 -23.96 -3.17
CA THR A 139 14.54 -23.03 -3.79
C THR A 139 13.70 -22.25 -2.77
N GLY A 140 13.82 -22.60 -1.50
CA GLY A 140 12.88 -22.23 -0.46
C GLY A 140 13.41 -21.31 0.63
N THR A 141 12.77 -21.38 1.79
CA THR A 141 12.96 -20.46 2.92
C THR A 141 13.93 -20.97 3.98
N PHE A 142 14.69 -22.04 3.68
CA PHE A 142 15.62 -22.65 4.63
C PHE A 142 16.64 -21.63 5.15
N PRO A 143 16.92 -21.55 6.47
CA PRO A 143 16.56 -22.50 7.54
C PRO A 143 15.21 -22.25 8.23
N HIS A 144 14.44 -21.25 7.81
CA HIS A 144 13.19 -20.86 8.46
C HIS A 144 11.97 -21.59 7.87
N PRO A 145 10.92 -21.86 8.68
CA PRO A 145 9.71 -22.51 8.19
C PRO A 145 8.98 -21.65 7.15
N ALA A 146 8.57 -22.27 6.05
CA ALA A 146 7.79 -21.62 4.99
C ALA A 146 6.36 -21.35 5.49
N VAL A 147 5.87 -20.13 5.28
CA VAL A 147 4.52 -19.72 5.65
C VAL A 147 3.57 -19.96 4.48
N HIS A 148 2.45 -20.62 4.75
CA HIS A 148 1.36 -20.82 3.79
C HIS A 148 0.16 -19.96 4.18
N VAL A 149 -0.28 -19.07 3.29
CA VAL A 149 -1.45 -18.21 3.52
C VAL A 149 -2.57 -18.56 2.54
N THR A 150 -3.74 -18.90 3.06
CA THR A 150 -4.96 -19.08 2.26
C THR A 150 -5.81 -17.84 2.36
N VAL A 151 -6.27 -17.28 1.23
CA VAL A 151 -7.14 -16.09 1.19
C VAL A 151 -8.44 -16.43 0.45
N SER A 152 -9.59 -16.17 1.08
CA SER A 152 -10.89 -16.33 0.44
C SER A 152 -11.10 -15.29 -0.66
N THR A 153 -11.65 -15.73 -1.79
CA THR A 153 -11.89 -14.91 -2.98
C THR A 153 -13.38 -14.74 -3.29
N GLU A 154 -14.27 -15.13 -2.37
CA GLU A 154 -15.71 -15.05 -2.59
C GLU A 154 -16.20 -13.59 -2.62
N PRO A 155 -16.78 -13.11 -3.75
CA PRO A 155 -17.25 -11.74 -3.86
C PRO A 155 -18.39 -11.46 -2.87
N GLY A 156 -18.31 -10.32 -2.17
CA GLY A 156 -19.36 -9.85 -1.27
C GLY A 156 -19.29 -10.39 0.15
N LYS A 157 -18.34 -11.27 0.47
CA LYS A 157 -18.00 -11.65 1.84
C LYS A 157 -16.80 -10.85 2.36
N GLU A 158 -16.63 -10.83 3.68
CA GLU A 158 -15.42 -10.31 4.30
C GLU A 158 -14.20 -11.14 3.90
N ILE A 159 -13.02 -10.52 3.90
CA ILE A 159 -11.77 -11.18 3.56
C ILE A 159 -11.41 -12.14 4.71
N GLU A 160 -11.59 -13.44 4.46
CA GLU A 160 -11.11 -14.49 5.36
C GLU A 160 -9.72 -14.94 4.92
N ALA A 161 -8.74 -14.83 5.81
CA ALA A 161 -7.39 -15.36 5.60
C ALA A 161 -7.08 -16.42 6.66
N LYS A 162 -6.21 -17.38 6.35
CA LYS A 162 -5.65 -18.30 7.35
C LYS A 162 -4.17 -18.48 7.07
N ALA A 163 -3.38 -18.52 8.12
CA ALA A 163 -1.94 -18.74 8.04
C ALA A 163 -1.57 -20.10 8.64
N TYR A 164 -0.68 -20.80 7.97
CA TYR A 164 -0.20 -22.11 8.36
C TYR A 164 1.32 -22.18 8.27
N ILE A 165 1.91 -22.98 9.14
CA ILE A 165 3.29 -23.47 9.01
C ILE A 165 3.28 -24.98 8.84
N SER A 166 4.33 -25.52 8.24
CA SER A 166 4.47 -26.97 8.07
C SER A 166 5.37 -27.60 9.11
N ALA A 167 4.96 -28.75 9.61
CA ALA A 167 5.84 -29.71 10.27
C ALA A 167 5.94 -30.98 9.40
N PRO A 168 7.16 -31.48 9.09
CA PRO A 168 7.31 -32.78 8.41
C PRO A 168 6.71 -33.88 9.29
N VAL A 169 5.88 -34.74 8.69
CA VAL A 169 5.23 -35.85 9.39
C VAL A 169 5.41 -37.11 8.58
N GLY A 170 6.10 -38.10 9.14
CA GLY A 170 6.27 -39.39 8.51
C GLY A 170 6.86 -40.42 9.46
N VAL A 171 6.54 -41.69 9.20
CA VAL A 171 7.04 -42.83 9.99
C VAL A 171 8.51 -43.15 9.65
N ASN A 172 8.90 -42.84 8.40
CA ASN A 172 10.26 -43.01 7.87
C ASN A 172 10.74 -41.68 7.27
N ALA A 173 12.05 -41.48 7.16
CA ALA A 173 12.65 -40.23 6.67
C ALA A 173 12.20 -39.85 5.24
N GLU A 174 12.05 -40.83 4.34
CA GLU A 174 11.58 -40.60 2.96
C GLU A 174 10.11 -40.14 2.93
N ARG A 175 9.22 -40.82 3.66
CA ARG A 175 7.80 -40.40 3.76
C ARG A 175 7.61 -39.08 4.49
N ALA A 176 8.49 -38.76 5.44
CA ALA A 176 8.48 -37.46 6.12
C ALA A 176 8.87 -36.30 5.18
N ALA A 177 9.56 -36.58 4.07
CA ALA A 177 9.87 -35.59 3.04
C ALA A 177 8.74 -35.37 2.03
N GLU A 178 7.78 -36.30 1.96
CA GLU A 178 6.62 -36.23 1.04
C GLU A 178 5.33 -35.80 1.76
N SER A 179 5.27 -35.92 3.08
CA SER A 179 4.10 -35.59 3.89
C SER A 179 4.43 -34.53 4.94
N CYS A 180 3.61 -33.49 4.99
CA CYS A 180 3.69 -32.46 6.02
C CYS A 180 2.31 -32.16 6.62
N LEU A 181 2.31 -31.78 7.90
CA LEU A 181 1.13 -31.34 8.62
C LEU A 181 1.10 -29.82 8.66
N PHE A 182 -0.04 -29.24 8.31
CA PHE A 182 -0.28 -27.81 8.44
C PHE A 182 -0.75 -27.49 9.86
N ILE A 183 0.02 -26.65 10.55
CA ILE A 183 -0.30 -26.15 11.88
C ILE A 183 -0.79 -24.71 11.70
N PRO A 184 -2.01 -24.37 12.16
CA PRO A 184 -2.53 -23.01 12.06
C PRO A 184 -1.73 -22.08 12.97
N VAL A 185 -1.52 -20.86 12.50
CA VAL A 185 -0.69 -19.83 13.13
C VAL A 185 -1.49 -18.54 13.26
N PRO A 186 -1.36 -17.78 14.36
CA PRO A 186 -2.03 -16.49 14.48
C PRO A 186 -1.58 -15.56 13.35
N TYR A 187 -2.55 -14.84 12.79
CA TYR A 187 -2.29 -13.83 11.79
C TYR A 187 -3.05 -12.53 12.14
N GLU A 188 -2.47 -11.41 11.72
CA GLU A 188 -3.05 -10.08 11.86
C GLU A 188 -2.92 -9.35 10.52
N ILE A 189 -4.00 -8.72 10.05
CA ILE A 189 -3.91 -7.80 8.91
C ILE A 189 -3.60 -6.42 9.49
N ARG A 190 -2.37 -5.95 9.27
CA ARG A 190 -1.90 -4.67 9.82
C ARG A 190 -1.80 -3.64 8.70
N TYR A 191 -2.52 -2.53 8.87
CA TYR A 191 -2.46 -1.40 7.96
C TYR A 191 -1.19 -0.59 8.22
N GLY A 192 -0.36 -0.39 7.20
CA GLY A 192 0.71 0.62 7.27
C GLY A 192 0.11 2.02 7.38
N GLU A 193 0.78 2.97 8.04
CA GLU A 193 0.26 4.33 8.23
C GLU A 193 0.01 5.05 6.89
N ALA A 194 0.96 4.95 5.96
CA ALA A 194 0.82 5.50 4.61
C ALA A 194 -0.26 4.79 3.79
N GLU A 195 -0.41 3.47 3.97
CA GLU A 195 -1.43 2.69 3.28
C GLU A 195 -2.83 3.00 3.80
N LYS A 196 -2.97 3.19 5.12
CA LYS A 196 -4.25 3.50 5.78
C LYS A 196 -4.91 4.71 5.15
N SER A 197 -4.17 5.81 4.98
CA SER A 197 -4.70 7.03 4.35
C SER A 197 -5.14 6.79 2.90
N GLY A 198 -4.35 6.02 2.13
CA GLY A 198 -4.72 5.66 0.76
C GLY A 198 -5.96 4.76 0.68
N LEU A 199 -6.04 3.76 1.57
CA LEU A 199 -7.16 2.82 1.65
C LEU A 199 -8.45 3.50 2.11
N GLU A 200 -8.36 4.47 3.03
CA GLU A 200 -9.49 5.27 3.47
C GLU A 200 -10.07 6.11 2.34
N LEU A 201 -9.20 6.73 1.53
CA LEU A 201 -9.63 7.47 0.33
C LEU A 201 -10.30 6.55 -0.70
N ILE A 202 -9.73 5.36 -0.96
CA ILE A 202 -10.31 4.36 -1.86
C ILE A 202 -11.65 3.87 -1.32
N SER A 203 -11.76 3.64 0.00
CA SER A 203 -13.00 3.24 0.65
C SER A 203 -14.08 4.32 0.51
N GLY A 204 -13.72 5.60 0.60
CA GLY A 204 -14.65 6.71 0.37
C GLY A 204 -15.23 6.76 -1.05
N ALA A 205 -14.56 6.13 -2.03
CA ALA A 205 -15.07 6.02 -3.40
C ALA A 205 -16.04 4.84 -3.59
N LYS A 206 -16.18 3.94 -2.61
CA LYS A 206 -17.02 2.73 -2.70
C LYS A 206 -18.49 3.05 -2.97
N ASP A 207 -19.02 4.05 -2.26
CA ASP A 207 -20.45 4.42 -2.29
C ASP A 207 -20.75 5.58 -3.26
N SER A 208 -19.72 6.10 -3.94
CA SER A 208 -19.86 7.14 -4.96
C SER A 208 -20.26 6.52 -6.30
N GLU A 209 -21.33 7.03 -6.93
CA GLU A 209 -21.81 6.55 -8.24
C GLU A 209 -20.72 6.61 -9.32
N ASN A 210 -19.85 7.63 -9.26
CA ASN A 210 -18.76 7.81 -10.20
C ASN A 210 -17.48 7.05 -9.83
N ARG A 211 -17.47 6.27 -8.73
CA ARG A 211 -16.29 5.54 -8.20
C ARG A 211 -15.05 6.42 -8.04
N ALA A 212 -15.26 7.72 -7.81
CA ALA A 212 -14.22 8.72 -7.66
C ALA A 212 -14.34 9.39 -6.31
N ALA A 213 -13.21 9.53 -5.61
CA ALA A 213 -13.07 10.33 -4.42
C ALA A 213 -12.12 11.50 -4.71
N PRO A 214 -12.49 12.75 -4.36
CA PRO A 214 -11.55 13.86 -4.43
C PRO A 214 -10.42 13.63 -3.43
N VAL A 215 -9.22 14.10 -3.78
CA VAL A 215 -8.13 14.18 -2.80
C VAL A 215 -8.55 15.19 -1.74
N VAL A 216 -8.68 14.71 -0.51
CA VAL A 216 -9.11 15.50 0.65
C VAL A 216 -8.04 16.54 0.94
N SER A 217 -8.46 17.79 1.18
CA SER A 217 -7.53 18.83 1.61
C SER A 217 -7.04 18.58 3.04
N ASP A 218 -5.85 19.07 3.39
CA ASP A 218 -5.30 18.87 4.75
C ASP A 218 -6.26 19.34 5.85
N ILE A 219 -7.06 20.38 5.59
CA ILE A 219 -8.03 20.92 6.54
C ILE A 219 -9.26 20.02 6.71
N GLU A 220 -9.78 19.46 5.62
CA GLU A 220 -10.89 18.49 5.68
C GLU A 220 -10.42 17.17 6.31
N GLY A 221 -9.15 16.78 6.09
CA GLY A 221 -8.54 15.64 6.76
C GLY A 221 -8.44 15.83 8.27
N LEU A 222 -8.06 17.04 8.71
CA LEU A 222 -8.04 17.40 10.12
C LEU A 222 -9.44 17.39 10.74
N GLU A 223 -10.45 17.94 10.05
CA GLU A 223 -11.85 17.92 10.49
C GLU A 223 -12.33 16.48 10.75
N ARG A 224 -12.13 15.58 9.79
CA ARG A 224 -12.50 14.16 9.95
C ARG A 224 -11.77 13.47 11.10
N ALA A 225 -10.48 13.77 11.28
CA ALA A 225 -9.70 13.21 12.38
C ALA A 225 -10.20 13.69 13.74
N VAL A 226 -10.61 14.96 13.84
CA VAL A 226 -11.23 15.52 15.05
C VAL A 226 -12.57 14.84 15.33
N ASP A 227 -13.43 14.70 14.33
CA ASP A 227 -14.72 14.01 14.47
C ASP A 227 -14.55 12.55 14.89
N GLN A 228 -13.60 11.83 14.29
CA GLN A 228 -13.27 10.46 14.68
C GLN A 228 -12.76 10.39 16.13
N THR A 229 -11.97 11.37 16.56
CA THR A 229 -11.47 11.42 17.93
C THR A 229 -12.60 11.69 18.92
N LEU A 230 -13.57 12.55 18.56
CA LEU A 230 -14.77 12.81 19.36
C LEU A 230 -15.62 11.55 19.49
N ASP A 231 -15.89 10.83 18.39
CA ASP A 231 -16.63 9.56 18.41
C ASP A 231 -15.95 8.52 19.32
N LEU A 232 -14.62 8.39 19.25
CA LEU A 232 -13.86 7.50 20.12
C LEU A 232 -13.97 7.89 21.60
N LEU A 233 -13.94 9.20 21.91
CA LEU A 233 -14.11 9.70 23.27
C LEU A 233 -15.53 9.44 23.79
N ASP A 234 -16.56 9.69 22.98
CA ASP A 234 -17.96 9.42 23.32
C ASP A 234 -18.18 7.94 23.61
N ARG A 235 -17.59 7.06 22.80
CA ARG A 235 -17.67 5.61 22.98
C ARG A 235 -17.01 5.13 24.27
N VAL A 236 -15.89 5.76 24.66
CA VAL A 236 -15.23 5.49 25.95
C VAL A 236 -16.07 6.04 27.10
N ALA A 237 -16.65 7.24 26.95
CA ALA A 237 -17.50 7.85 27.96
C ALA A 237 -18.78 7.02 28.21
N GLU A 238 -19.40 6.50 27.15
CA GLU A 238 -20.56 5.60 27.22
C GLU A 238 -20.19 4.30 27.96
N TYR A 239 -19.04 3.69 27.62
CA TYR A 239 -18.56 2.50 28.32
C TYR A 239 -18.35 2.76 29.82
N VAL A 240 -17.70 3.87 30.18
CA VAL A 240 -17.46 4.21 31.60
C VAL A 240 -18.77 4.48 32.32
N SER A 241 -19.72 5.19 31.69
CA SER A 241 -21.04 5.44 32.26
C SER A 241 -21.80 4.14 32.51
N SER A 242 -21.81 3.22 31.55
CA SER A 242 -22.45 1.89 31.69
C SER A 242 -21.85 1.03 32.81
N VAL A 243 -20.56 1.20 33.10
CA VAL A 243 -19.89 0.51 34.22
C VAL A 243 -20.25 1.16 35.57
N ILE A 244 -20.40 2.49 35.61
CA ILE A 244 -20.85 3.22 36.81
C ILE A 244 -22.30 2.89 37.14
N ASP A 245 -23.14 2.73 36.12
CA ASP A 245 -24.56 2.36 36.25
C ASP A 245 -24.77 0.85 36.53
N GLU A 246 -23.69 0.10 36.72
CA GLU A 246 -23.66 -1.35 37.01
C GLU A 246 -24.28 -2.23 35.89
N GLU A 247 -24.45 -1.71 34.67
CA GLU A 247 -24.99 -2.46 33.53
C GLU A 247 -23.96 -3.40 32.88
N ARG A 248 -22.66 -3.13 33.07
CA ARG A 248 -21.56 -3.88 32.46
C ARG A 248 -20.46 -4.21 33.47
N GLU A 249 -19.88 -5.41 33.36
CA GLU A 249 -18.80 -5.84 34.24
C GLU A 249 -17.54 -4.93 34.09
N PRO A 250 -16.98 -4.43 35.21
CA PRO A 250 -15.81 -3.57 35.19
C PRO A 250 -14.55 -4.36 34.81
N SER A 251 -13.75 -3.80 33.90
CA SER A 251 -12.40 -4.30 33.58
C SER A 251 -11.33 -3.42 34.24
N ASN A 252 -10.63 -3.96 35.24
CA ASN A 252 -9.58 -3.25 35.96
C ASN A 252 -8.40 -2.85 35.04
N ALA A 253 -8.04 -3.70 34.07
CA ALA A 253 -6.96 -3.42 33.13
C ALA A 253 -7.29 -2.19 32.24
N LEU A 254 -8.54 -2.11 31.77
CA LEU A 254 -8.99 -0.97 30.97
C LEU A 254 -9.08 0.30 31.81
N GLY A 255 -9.58 0.22 33.04
CA GLY A 255 -9.61 1.37 33.95
C GLY A 255 -8.22 1.94 34.23
N GLN A 256 -7.22 1.07 34.45
CA GLN A 256 -5.84 1.49 34.64
C GLN A 256 -5.24 2.12 33.37
N PHE A 257 -5.54 1.57 32.19
CA PHE A 257 -5.11 2.15 30.91
C PHE A 257 -5.70 3.55 30.68
N LEU A 258 -7.00 3.73 30.93
CA LEU A 258 -7.67 5.03 30.80
C LEU A 258 -7.12 6.06 31.79
N MET A 259 -6.85 5.67 33.03
CA MET A 259 -6.24 6.54 34.03
C MET A 259 -4.84 7.01 33.59
N ASN A 260 -4.03 6.10 33.07
CA ASN A 260 -2.71 6.43 32.53
C ASN A 260 -2.83 7.38 31.32
N ALA A 261 -3.76 7.10 30.40
CA ALA A 261 -4.01 7.95 29.23
C ALA A 261 -4.42 9.38 29.61
N LEU A 262 -5.33 9.55 30.58
CA LEU A 262 -5.74 10.86 31.08
C LEU A 262 -4.62 11.57 31.85
N SER A 263 -3.74 10.82 32.50
CA SER A 263 -2.59 11.40 33.21
C SER A 263 -1.52 11.98 32.27
N LEU A 264 -1.47 11.51 31.01
CA LEU A 264 -0.59 12.01 29.95
C LEU A 264 -1.11 13.31 29.32
N ALA A 265 -2.34 13.72 29.62
CA ALA A 265 -2.89 14.97 29.11
C ALA A 265 -1.99 16.15 29.54
N PRO A 266 -1.52 16.99 28.61
CA PRO A 266 -0.62 18.09 28.92
C PRO A 266 -1.30 19.07 29.89
N LYS A 267 -0.73 19.19 31.10
CA LYS A 267 -1.17 20.14 32.13
C LYS A 267 -0.50 21.49 31.88
N VAL A 268 -0.83 22.13 30.77
CA VAL A 268 -0.31 23.46 30.43
C VAL A 268 -1.36 24.49 30.84
N ASP A 269 -0.91 25.64 31.35
CA ASP A 269 -1.80 26.74 31.69
C ASP A 269 -2.46 27.26 30.39
N PRO A 270 -3.80 27.43 30.36
CA PRO A 270 -4.50 27.99 29.20
C PRO A 270 -3.90 29.30 28.67
N GLN A 271 -3.36 30.14 29.56
CA GLN A 271 -2.79 31.44 29.18
C GLN A 271 -1.48 31.30 28.39
N ASP A 272 -0.65 30.32 28.74
CA ASP A 272 0.60 30.08 28.02
C ASP A 272 0.33 29.49 26.63
N ILE A 273 -0.66 28.58 26.50
CA ILE A 273 -1.09 28.05 25.20
C ILE A 273 -1.59 29.18 24.30
N GLU A 274 -2.44 30.06 24.82
CA GLU A 274 -2.99 31.17 24.03
C GLU A 274 -1.89 32.12 23.56
N ARG A 275 -0.92 32.44 24.42
CA ARG A 275 0.24 33.27 24.05
C ARG A 275 1.06 32.61 22.95
N ASP A 276 1.42 31.35 23.11
CA ASP A 276 2.30 30.65 22.19
C ASP A 276 1.60 30.40 20.84
N PHE A 277 0.30 30.12 20.85
CA PHE A 277 -0.52 30.00 19.64
C PHE A 277 -0.66 31.33 18.90
N ASN A 278 -0.89 32.44 19.61
CA ASN A 278 -0.95 33.77 19.01
C ASN A 278 0.39 34.17 18.38
N ASN A 279 1.51 33.90 19.05
CA ASN A 279 2.84 34.14 18.49
C ASN A 279 3.06 33.32 17.20
N HIS A 280 2.69 32.03 17.22
CA HIS A 280 2.79 31.18 16.03
C HIS A 280 1.91 31.70 14.87
N ILE A 281 0.67 32.11 15.15
CA ILE A 281 -0.22 32.70 14.13
C ILE A 281 0.39 33.96 13.53
N GLN A 282 0.97 34.83 14.36
CA GLN A 282 1.61 36.05 13.87
C GLN A 282 2.75 35.72 12.91
N ASP A 283 3.62 34.77 13.26
CA ASP A 283 4.72 34.34 12.40
C ASP A 283 4.22 33.77 11.05
N VAL A 284 3.22 32.89 11.10
CA VAL A 284 2.62 32.31 9.89
C VAL A 284 1.97 33.37 9.01
N LEU A 285 1.26 34.33 9.60
CA LEU A 285 0.64 35.45 8.86
C LEU A 285 1.70 36.33 8.18
N VAL A 286 2.82 36.63 8.84
CA VAL A 286 3.91 37.41 8.25
C VAL A 286 4.50 36.68 7.04
N VAL A 287 4.74 35.36 7.15
CA VAL A 287 5.25 34.54 6.04
C VAL A 287 4.24 34.51 4.88
N SER A 288 2.95 34.31 5.18
CA SER A 288 1.91 34.30 4.16
C SER A 288 1.76 35.66 3.46
N TYR A 289 1.87 36.76 4.21
CA TYR A 289 1.80 38.11 3.66
C TYR A 289 2.98 38.40 2.73
N LEU A 290 4.19 38.00 3.13
CA LEU A 290 5.39 38.12 2.31
C LEU A 290 5.25 37.30 1.01
N ALA A 291 4.80 36.04 1.12
CA ALA A 291 4.60 35.17 -0.05
C ALA A 291 3.56 35.75 -1.02
N ASN A 292 2.46 36.29 -0.52
CA ASN A 292 1.45 36.97 -1.34
C ASN A 292 1.99 38.25 -1.97
N THR A 293 2.78 39.04 -1.24
CA THR A 293 3.43 40.24 -1.78
C THR A 293 4.37 39.88 -2.92
N ILE A 294 5.21 38.85 -2.76
CA ILE A 294 6.11 38.35 -3.82
C ILE A 294 5.30 37.88 -5.02
N ARG A 295 4.22 37.11 -4.81
CA ARG A 295 3.34 36.64 -5.90
C ARG A 295 2.73 37.81 -6.68
N THR A 296 2.22 38.82 -6.00
CA THR A 296 1.65 40.02 -6.65
C THR A 296 2.70 40.83 -7.40
N GLN A 297 3.91 40.97 -6.86
CA GLN A 297 5.02 41.63 -7.56
C GLN A 297 5.46 40.85 -8.80
N ILE A 298 5.46 39.52 -8.75
CA ILE A 298 5.74 38.67 -9.92
C ILE A 298 4.66 38.86 -10.99
N ASP A 299 3.37 38.80 -10.64
CA ASP A 299 2.26 39.01 -11.60
C ASP A 299 2.33 40.42 -12.21
N LEU A 300 2.59 41.44 -11.39
CA LEU A 300 2.71 42.82 -11.85
C LEU A 300 3.93 43.01 -12.77
N SER A 301 5.08 42.42 -12.44
CA SER A 301 6.28 42.42 -13.29
C SER A 301 6.02 41.73 -14.63
N GLN A 302 5.36 40.57 -14.63
CA GLN A 302 4.98 39.86 -15.86
C GLN A 302 4.04 40.68 -16.73
N ARG A 303 3.04 41.34 -16.12
CA ARG A 303 2.11 42.24 -16.82
C ARG A 303 2.79 43.48 -17.38
N LEU A 304 3.73 44.10 -16.66
CA LEU A 304 4.50 45.25 -17.16
C LEU A 304 5.42 44.85 -18.32
N ALA A 305 6.10 43.71 -18.22
CA ALA A 305 6.91 43.16 -19.30
C ALA A 305 6.08 42.85 -20.55
N THR A 306 4.84 42.41 -20.41
CA THR A 306 3.93 42.23 -21.56
C THR A 306 3.30 43.54 -22.05
N ALA A 307 3.01 44.48 -21.16
CA ALA A 307 2.42 45.78 -21.50
C ALA A 307 3.39 46.65 -22.31
N THR A 308 4.67 46.69 -21.95
CA THR A 308 5.73 47.38 -22.71
C THR A 308 5.87 46.83 -24.14
N LEU A 309 5.69 45.52 -24.33
CA LEU A 309 5.66 44.89 -25.66
C LEU A 309 4.40 45.28 -26.47
N THR A 310 3.30 45.64 -25.81
CA THR A 310 2.05 46.07 -26.48
C THR A 310 1.93 47.58 -26.69
N MET A 311 2.57 48.40 -25.84
CA MET A 311 2.53 49.87 -25.92
C MET A 311 3.69 50.47 -26.72
N GLY A 312 4.81 49.76 -26.90
CA GLY A 312 5.94 50.21 -27.73
C GLY A 312 5.71 50.16 -29.26
N GLY A 313 4.46 50.06 -29.71
CA GLY A 313 4.09 49.89 -31.13
C GLY A 313 3.42 51.09 -31.81
N SER A 314 3.05 52.16 -31.08
CA SER A 314 2.25 53.26 -31.64
C SER A 314 2.97 54.60 -31.82
N ASP A 315 4.17 54.81 -31.26
CA ASP A 315 4.85 56.13 -31.29
C ASP A 315 5.97 56.28 -32.34
N ALA A 316 6.13 55.33 -33.27
CA ALA A 316 7.21 55.36 -34.26
C ALA A 316 6.81 55.85 -35.68
N LEU A 317 5.59 56.38 -35.89
CA LEU A 317 5.07 56.69 -37.24
C LEU A 317 4.60 58.13 -37.47
N ALA A 318 4.83 59.07 -36.54
CA ALA A 318 4.32 60.45 -36.65
C ALA A 318 5.37 61.54 -36.38
N ALA A 319 6.62 61.36 -36.81
CA ALA A 319 7.57 62.46 -36.90
C ALA A 319 8.61 62.20 -38.01
N THR A 320 8.85 63.23 -38.83
CA THR A 320 9.92 63.39 -39.83
C THR A 320 9.66 62.86 -41.25
N GLY A 321 8.84 63.61 -41.99
CA GLY A 321 8.98 63.74 -43.43
C GLY A 321 9.78 65.01 -43.75
N GLY A 322 10.88 64.86 -44.49
CA GLY A 322 11.58 65.96 -45.17
C GLY A 322 13.10 66.01 -44.96
N GLY A 323 13.88 65.71 -46.01
CA GLY A 323 15.22 66.26 -46.21
C GLY A 323 16.40 65.29 -46.28
N GLU A 324 16.66 64.80 -47.50
CA GLU A 324 17.89 64.30 -48.14
C GLU A 324 19.26 64.30 -47.40
N GLY A 325 20.02 63.20 -47.62
CA GLY A 325 21.48 63.28 -47.83
C GLY A 325 22.37 62.20 -47.19
N GLY A 326 22.82 61.21 -47.98
CA GLY A 326 24.22 60.74 -47.95
C GLY A 326 24.65 59.56 -47.06
N GLU A 327 24.68 58.36 -47.68
CA GLU A 327 25.69 57.29 -47.61
C GLU A 327 26.08 56.49 -46.34
N LYS A 328 25.99 55.16 -46.55
CA LYS A 328 26.86 54.03 -46.16
C LYS A 328 26.62 53.25 -44.84
N GLY A 329 26.32 51.96 -45.03
CA GLY A 329 26.86 50.88 -44.18
C GLY A 329 25.90 49.76 -43.77
N GLU A 330 25.69 48.78 -44.66
CA GLU A 330 25.41 47.33 -44.45
C GLU A 330 24.46 46.85 -43.31
N ARG A 331 23.28 46.31 -43.65
CA ARG A 331 22.96 44.86 -43.83
C ARG A 331 23.30 43.99 -42.59
N GLY A 332 22.37 43.29 -41.93
CA GLY A 332 20.94 43.06 -42.16
C GLY A 332 20.38 41.98 -41.21
N GLY A 333 19.11 42.17 -40.80
CA GLY A 333 18.06 41.14 -40.60
C GLY A 333 18.21 40.17 -39.42
N GLN A 334 17.54 40.32 -38.27
CA GLN A 334 16.08 40.31 -37.99
C GLN A 334 15.44 38.91 -38.20
N ARG A 335 15.12 38.16 -37.14
CA ARG A 335 13.86 38.15 -36.35
C ARG A 335 12.61 37.75 -37.15
N GLY A 336 11.86 36.79 -36.60
CA GLY A 336 10.44 36.53 -36.87
C GLY A 336 10.08 35.13 -36.37
N GLY A 337 9.15 34.87 -35.44
CA GLY A 337 8.09 35.69 -34.88
C GLY A 337 6.75 35.43 -35.57
N LYS A 338 5.87 34.61 -34.96
CA LYS A 338 4.41 34.79 -34.81
C LYS A 338 3.75 33.47 -34.36
N ARG A 339 3.05 33.40 -33.22
CA ARG A 339 1.75 33.99 -32.81
C ARG A 339 0.53 33.44 -33.54
N GLY A 340 -0.39 32.92 -32.72
CA GLY A 340 -1.84 32.87 -32.92
C GLY A 340 -2.31 31.68 -33.76
N GLY A 341 -3.31 30.91 -33.38
CA GLY A 341 -4.36 31.14 -32.40
C GLY A 341 -5.69 30.73 -33.02
N ARG A 342 -6.39 29.83 -32.32
CA ARG A 342 -7.86 29.70 -32.28
C ARG A 342 -8.58 29.20 -33.55
N GLY A 343 -9.25 28.05 -33.37
CA GLY A 343 -10.66 27.94 -33.71
C GLY A 343 -11.02 26.90 -34.77
N GLY A 344 -11.70 25.84 -34.30
CA GLY A 344 -13.01 25.50 -34.85
C GLY A 344 -13.12 24.27 -35.75
N ARG A 345 -13.97 23.35 -35.26
CA ARG A 345 -14.89 22.48 -36.01
C ARG A 345 -14.30 21.40 -36.93
N GLY A 346 -14.50 20.15 -36.48
CA GLY A 346 -15.56 19.32 -37.07
C GLY A 346 -15.13 18.26 -38.08
N GLY A 347 -15.59 17.02 -37.84
CA GLY A 347 -15.61 15.89 -38.79
C GLY A 347 -14.24 15.24 -38.96
N GLY A 348 -14.00 14.01 -38.52
CA GLY A 348 -14.79 12.84 -38.85
C GLY A 348 -14.09 12.10 -39.99
N GLN A 349 -13.25 11.11 -39.67
CA GLN A 349 -13.21 9.78 -40.30
C GLN A 349 -11.98 8.99 -39.86
N GLN A 350 -12.27 7.74 -39.52
CA GLN A 350 -11.38 6.62 -39.30
C GLN A 350 -10.32 6.48 -40.40
N ARG A 351 -9.09 6.15 -40.00
CA ARG A 351 -8.23 5.25 -40.79
C ARG A 351 -7.52 4.28 -39.86
N GLU A 352 -7.82 3.01 -40.13
CA GLU A 352 -7.29 1.76 -39.60
C GLU A 352 -5.78 1.56 -39.87
N PRO A 353 -5.16 0.55 -39.23
CA PRO A 353 -3.72 0.45 -39.05
C PRO A 353 -3.01 -0.19 -40.25
N ARG A 354 -1.74 0.19 -40.45
CA ARG A 354 -0.81 -0.49 -41.37
C ARG A 354 -0.05 -1.56 -40.60
N GLU A 355 -0.30 -2.81 -40.99
CA GLU A 355 0.53 -3.98 -40.71
C GLU A 355 1.45 -4.31 -41.92
N PRO A 356 2.44 -5.22 -41.76
CA PRO A 356 3.79 -5.08 -42.30
C PRO A 356 4.02 -5.83 -43.63
N THR A 357 5.19 -5.59 -44.22
CA THR A 357 5.71 -6.38 -45.34
C THR A 357 7.08 -6.94 -44.99
N GLU A 358 7.14 -8.27 -45.10
CA GLU A 358 8.27 -9.22 -45.19
C GLU A 358 9.25 -9.38 -44.02
#